data_AF-V9G7C6-F1
#
_entry.id   AF-V9G7C6-F1
#
_cell.length_a   1.000
_cell.length_b   1.000
_cell.length_c   1.000
_cell.angle_alpha   90.00
_cell.angle_beta   90.00
_cell.angle_gamma   90.00
#
_symmetry.space_group_name_H-M   'P 1'
#
loop_
_entity.id
_entity.type
_entity.pdbx_description
1 polymer ?
#
loop_
_entity_poly.entity_id
_entity_poly.type
_entity_poly.pdbx_seq_one_letter_code
_entity_poly.pdbx_strand_id
1 'polypeptide(L)'
;MEVHHRVESEYEILAEYAHGDGASHVDFQEYVMEDEEAIFENVVNRESEDPMTVVQSQIDLSLDLLVVAKWMQDEKWQLELKRRLAVMSQRRLRLQRQP
;
A
#
# COMPACT_ATOMS: atom_id res chain seq x y z
N MET A 1 -14.84 6.96 3.31
CA MET A 1 -13.45 7.00 3.77
C MET A 1 -13.24 5.71 4.55
N GLU A 2 -12.21 4.94 4.24
CA GLU A 2 -11.93 3.65 4.90
C GLU A 2 -10.74 3.87 5.82
N VAL A 3 -10.87 3.52 7.11
CA VAL A 3 -9.85 3.75 8.15
C VAL A 3 -9.18 2.42 8.47
N HIS A 4 -7.87 2.43 8.68
CA HIS A 4 -7.12 1.22 9.00
C HIS A 4 -7.52 0.70 10.38
N HIS A 5 -7.84 -0.60 10.50
CA HIS A 5 -8.33 -1.23 11.73
C HIS A 5 -7.49 -0.96 12.99
N ARG A 6 -6.17 -0.77 12.85
CA ARG A 6 -5.27 -0.47 13.99
C ARG A 6 -5.47 0.92 14.59
N VAL A 7 -6.16 1.83 13.90
CA VAL A 7 -6.43 3.20 14.37
C VAL A 7 -7.91 3.56 14.27
N GLU A 8 -8.77 2.57 14.01
CA GLU A 8 -10.20 2.74 13.79
C GLU A 8 -10.91 3.16 15.08
N SER A 9 -10.52 2.58 16.22
CA SER A 9 -11.11 2.91 17.53
C SER A 9 -10.84 4.36 17.92
N GLU A 10 -9.60 4.82 17.77
CA GLU A 10 -9.18 6.18 18.05
C GLU A 10 -9.90 7.17 17.12
N TYR A 11 -10.08 6.78 15.86
CA TYR A 11 -10.79 7.59 14.87
C TYR A 11 -12.27 7.74 15.20
N GLU A 12 -12.96 6.64 15.54
CA GLU A 12 -14.39 6.67 15.88
C GLU A 12 -14.65 7.58 17.09
N ILE A 13 -13.85 7.45 18.15
CA ILE A 13 -13.97 8.27 19.36
C ILE A 13 -13.79 9.76 19.04
N LEU A 14 -12.78 10.10 18.24
CA LEU A 14 -12.50 11.49 17.87
C LEU A 14 -13.52 12.05 16.89
N ALA A 15 -14.05 11.24 15.99
CA ALA A 15 -15.13 11.63 15.08
C ALA A 15 -16.43 11.91 15.84
N GLU A 16 -16.79 11.08 16.82
CA GLU A 16 -17.94 11.32 17.70
C GLU A 16 -17.75 12.59 18.54
N TYR A 17 -16.55 12.82 19.08
CA TYR A 17 -16.22 14.02 19.85
C TYR A 17 -16.28 15.30 19.00
N ALA A 18 -15.76 15.25 17.77
CA ALA A 18 -15.81 16.37 16.84
C ALA A 18 -17.25 16.68 16.37
N HIS A 19 -18.10 15.65 16.22
CA HIS A 19 -19.52 15.81 15.88
C HIS A 19 -20.37 16.34 17.05
N GLY A 20 -19.95 16.05 18.29
CA GLY A 20 -20.67 16.36 19.53
C GLY A 20 -20.39 17.72 20.17
N ASP A 21 -19.79 18.70 19.46
CA ASP A 21 -19.55 20.10 19.90
C ASP A 21 -18.19 20.37 20.63
N GLY A 22 -17.20 19.47 20.54
CA GLY A 22 -16.02 19.47 21.43
C GLY A 22 -14.70 20.14 20.98
N ALA A 23 -14.48 20.43 19.70
CA ALA A 23 -13.33 21.18 19.18
C ALA A 23 -13.50 21.47 17.68
N SER A 24 -13.15 22.67 17.21
CA SER A 24 -13.22 23.02 15.77
C SER A 24 -12.15 22.31 14.92
N HIS A 25 -11.13 21.75 15.57
CA HIS A 25 -10.06 21.00 14.95
C HIS A 25 -9.45 20.04 15.99
N VAL A 26 -9.25 18.78 15.62
CA VAL A 26 -8.52 17.79 16.43
C VAL A 26 -7.45 17.19 15.54
N ASP A 27 -6.20 17.21 16.01
CA ASP A 27 -5.11 16.51 15.34
C ASP A 27 -5.19 15.03 15.69
N PHE A 28 -5.52 14.20 14.71
CA PHE A 28 -5.67 12.76 14.88
C PHE A 28 -4.35 12.09 15.29
N GLN A 29 -3.21 12.61 14.83
CA GLN A 29 -1.90 11.99 15.03
C GLN A 29 -1.47 12.00 16.50
N GLU A 30 -1.97 12.95 17.30
CA GLU A 30 -1.68 13.03 18.74
C GLU A 30 -2.30 11.88 19.56
N TYR A 31 -3.28 11.16 19.00
CA TYR A 31 -4.05 10.11 19.70
C TYR A 31 -3.80 8.71 19.15
N VAL A 32 -3.05 8.58 18.05
CA VAL A 32 -2.62 7.30 17.51
C VAL A 32 -1.46 6.79 18.35
N MET A 33 -1.68 5.72 19.11
CA MET A 33 -0.62 5.08 19.91
C MET A 33 0.22 4.06 19.10
N GLU A 34 -0.29 3.64 17.95
CA GLU A 34 0.38 2.69 17.07
C GLU A 34 1.50 3.39 16.28
N ASP A 35 2.64 2.71 16.14
CA ASP A 35 3.74 3.19 15.31
C ASP A 35 3.31 3.23 13.84
N GLU A 36 3.64 4.31 13.13
CA GLU A 36 3.34 4.50 11.72
C GLU A 36 3.92 3.35 10.88
N GLU A 37 5.10 2.85 11.24
CA GLU A 37 5.71 1.69 10.58
C GLU A 37 4.87 0.41 10.70
N ALA A 38 4.19 0.23 11.84
CA ALA A 38 3.35 -0.92 12.14
C ALA A 38 1.99 -0.85 11.43
N ILE A 39 1.45 0.37 11.25
CA ILE A 39 0.21 0.60 10.47
C ILE A 39 0.43 0.27 9.00
N PHE A 40 1.59 0.63 8.44
CA PHE A 40 1.91 0.41 7.03
C PHE A 40 2.74 -0.86 6.76
N GLU A 41 2.89 -1.76 7.73
CA GLU A 41 3.75 -2.95 7.66
C GLU A 41 3.45 -3.82 6.42
N ASN A 42 2.18 -3.94 6.06
CA ASN A 42 1.71 -4.73 4.91
C ASN A 42 1.48 -3.89 3.64
N VAL A 43 1.79 -2.60 3.68
CA VAL A 43 1.54 -1.70 2.55
C VAL A 43 2.75 -1.69 1.63
N VAL A 44 2.54 -2.29 0.45
CA VAL A 44 3.60 -2.54 -0.53
C VAL A 44 3.98 -1.33 -1.40
N ASN A 45 3.47 -0.15 -1.06
CA ASN A 45 3.75 1.13 -1.73
C ASN A 45 3.45 2.28 -0.76
N ARG A 46 4.50 2.86 -0.16
CA ARG A 46 4.39 4.06 0.69
C ARG A 46 4.73 5.29 -0.16
N GLU A 47 4.02 6.40 0.04
CA GLU A 47 4.27 7.64 -0.73
C GLU A 47 5.68 8.23 -0.51
N SER A 48 6.32 7.90 0.61
CA SER A 48 7.67 8.31 0.96
C SER A 48 8.78 7.51 0.28
N GLU A 49 8.46 6.36 -0.34
CA GLU A 49 9.44 5.50 -0.98
C GLU A 49 9.80 6.00 -2.39
N ASP A 50 11.07 5.80 -2.77
CA ASP A 50 11.51 6.10 -4.13
C ASP A 50 10.67 5.30 -5.14
N PRO A 51 10.00 5.97 -6.10
CA PRO A 51 9.13 5.29 -7.07
C PRO A 51 9.86 4.22 -7.89
N MET A 52 11.17 4.35 -8.10
CA MET A 52 11.95 3.33 -8.80
C MET A 52 12.14 2.09 -7.92
N THR A 53 12.48 2.26 -6.65
CA THR A 53 12.55 1.17 -5.67
C THR A 53 11.23 0.42 -5.56
N VAL A 54 10.09 1.12 -5.39
CA VAL A 54 8.76 0.50 -5.31
C VAL A 54 8.48 -0.37 -6.54
N VAL A 55 8.72 0.19 -7.75
CA VAL A 55 8.44 -0.53 -9.00
C VAL A 55 9.35 -1.74 -9.17
N GLN A 56 10.61 -1.67 -8.74
CA GLN A 56 11.52 -2.81 -8.76
C GLN A 56 11.06 -3.92 -7.82
N SER A 57 10.75 -3.59 -6.56
CA SER A 57 10.26 -4.57 -5.58
C SER A 57 8.96 -5.25 -6.03
N GLN A 58 8.04 -4.51 -6.67
CA GLN A 58 6.81 -5.06 -7.24
C GLN A 58 7.07 -6.01 -8.42
N ILE A 59 8.09 -5.75 -9.24
CA ILE A 59 8.50 -6.64 -10.33
C ILE A 59 9.07 -7.93 -9.76
N ASP A 60 9.98 -7.84 -8.79
CA ASP A 60 10.65 -9.00 -8.19
C ASP A 60 9.62 -9.92 -7.51
N LEU A 61 8.73 -9.35 -6.68
CA LEU A 61 7.64 -10.10 -6.05
C LEU A 61 6.72 -10.77 -7.08
N SER A 62 6.40 -10.07 -8.18
CA SER A 62 5.55 -10.64 -9.23
C SER A 62 6.24 -11.79 -9.98
N LEU A 63 7.57 -11.75 -10.12
CA LEU A 63 8.35 -12.84 -10.70
C LEU A 63 8.39 -14.06 -9.76
N ASP A 64 8.58 -13.84 -8.46
CA ASP A 64 8.56 -14.90 -7.46
C ASP A 64 7.19 -15.60 -7.42
N LEU A 65 6.10 -14.83 -7.38
CA LEU A 65 4.75 -15.37 -7.45
C LEU A 65 4.47 -16.11 -8.76
N LEU A 66 5.09 -15.69 -9.87
CA LEU A 66 4.93 -16.38 -11.15
C LEU A 66 5.60 -17.76 -11.13
N VAL A 67 6.70 -17.93 -10.39
CA VAL A 67 7.32 -19.24 -10.16
C VAL A 67 6.36 -20.15 -9.39
N VAL A 68 5.73 -19.64 -8.33
CA VAL A 68 4.73 -20.38 -7.54
C VAL A 68 3.51 -20.75 -8.39
N ALA A 69 2.96 -19.80 -9.15
CA ALA A 69 1.80 -20.04 -10.02
C ALA A 69 2.08 -21.10 -11.09
N LYS A 70 3.32 -21.14 -11.63
CA LYS A 70 3.76 -22.20 -12.56
C LYS A 70 3.85 -23.55 -11.87
N TRP A 71 4.39 -23.61 -10.65
CA TRP A 71 4.48 -24.84 -9.87
C TRP A 71 3.09 -25.43 -9.57
N MET A 72 2.12 -24.56 -9.27
CA MET A 72 0.73 -24.94 -9.04
C MET A 72 -0.07 -25.22 -10.33
N GLN A 73 0.51 -24.97 -11.51
CA GLN A 73 -0.16 -25.02 -12.81
C GLN A 73 -1.41 -24.11 -12.91
N ASP A 74 -1.44 -23.00 -12.15
CA ASP A 74 -2.53 -22.04 -12.23
C ASP A 74 -2.33 -21.09 -13.43
N GLU A 75 -2.92 -21.44 -14.57
CA GLU A 75 -2.78 -20.66 -15.80
C GLU A 75 -3.42 -19.28 -15.72
N LYS A 76 -4.53 -19.14 -14.97
CA LYS A 76 -5.22 -17.86 -14.81
C LYS A 76 -4.32 -16.90 -14.03
N TRP A 77 -3.77 -17.35 -12.91
CA TRP A 77 -2.89 -16.54 -12.08
C TRP A 77 -1.59 -16.19 -12.80
N GLN A 78 -1.03 -17.13 -13.57
CA GLN A 78 0.11 -16.86 -14.44
C GLN A 78 -0.18 -15.75 -15.47
N LEU A 79 -1.37 -15.74 -16.08
CA LEU A 79 -1.76 -14.71 -17.05
C LEU A 79 -1.89 -13.33 -16.38
N GLU A 80 -2.49 -13.27 -15.20
CA GLU A 80 -2.63 -12.04 -14.41
C GLU A 80 -1.26 -11.47 -14.00
N LEU A 81 -0.35 -12.32 -13.51
CA LEU A 81 1.01 -11.92 -13.14
C LEU A 81 1.82 -11.42 -14.35
N LYS A 82 1.70 -12.09 -15.51
CA LYS A 82 2.33 -11.62 -16.75
C LYS A 82 1.83 -10.25 -17.19
N ARG A 83 0.51 -9.99 -17.06
CA ARG A 83 -0.07 -8.65 -17.35
C ARG A 83 0.48 -7.59 -16.38
N ARG A 84 0.53 -7.90 -15.08
CA ARG A 84 1.11 -7.02 -14.06
C ARG A 84 2.57 -6.68 -14.35
N LEU A 85 3.38 -7.69 -14.67
CA LEU A 85 4.79 -7.53 -15.04
C LEU A 85 4.98 -6.64 -16.27
N ALA A 86 4.12 -6.77 -17.28
CA ALA A 86 4.18 -5.91 -18.48
C ALA A 86 3.93 -4.44 -18.13
N VAL A 87 2.91 -4.15 -17.31
CA VAL A 87 2.59 -2.79 -16.87
C VAL A 87 3.71 -2.20 -16.01
N MET A 88 4.24 -2.96 -15.05
CA MET A 88 5.32 -2.50 -14.17
C MET A 88 6.63 -2.29 -14.92
N SER A 89 6.96 -3.16 -15.87
CA SER A 89 8.14 -2.99 -16.73
C SER A 89 8.05 -1.73 -17.58
N GLN A 90 6.88 -1.41 -18.12
CA GLN A 90 6.64 -0.13 -18.82
C GLN A 90 6.76 1.06 -17.87
N ARG A 91 6.22 0.96 -16.64
CA ARG A 91 6.33 2.02 -15.63
C ARG A 91 7.79 2.27 -15.24
N ARG A 92 8.59 1.21 -15.05
CA ARG A 92 10.03 1.30 -14.79
C ARG A 92 10.76 2.06 -15.90
N LEU A 93 10.46 1.73 -17.16
CA LEU A 93 11.07 2.40 -18.31
C LEU A 93 10.71 3.90 -18.37
N ARG A 94 9.48 4.27 -17.99
CA ARG A 94 9.07 5.67 -17.91
C ARG A 94 9.83 6.42 -16.82
N LEU A 95 9.96 5.83 -15.64
CA LEU A 95 10.72 6.42 -14.53
C LEU A 95 12.20 6.57 -14.87
N GLN A 96 12.81 5.61 -15.59
CA GLN A 96 14.20 5.71 -16.07
C GLN A 96 14.42 6.83 -17.11
N ARG A 97 13.35 7.28 -17.77
CA ARG A 97 13.39 8.36 -18.78
C ARG A 97 13.01 9.72 -18.20
N GLN A 98 12.53 9.77 -16.96
CA GLN A 98 12.32 11.02 -16.24
C GLN A 98 13.67 11.47 -15.64
N PRO A 99 14.15 12.68 -15.98
CA PRO A 99 15.38 13.23 -15.41
C PRO A 99 15.24 13.61 -13.94
#